data_AF-A0A2E8S0K4-F1
#
_entry.id   AF-A0A2E8S0K4-F1
#
_cell.length_a   1.000
_cell.length_b   1.000
_cell.length_c   1.000
_cell.angle_alpha   90.00
_cell.angle_beta   90.00
_cell.angle_gamma   90.00
#
_symmetry.space_group_name_H-M   'P 1'
#
loop_
_entity.id
_entity.type
_entity.pdbx_description
1 polymer ?
#
loop_
_entity_poly.entity_id
_entity_poly.type
_entity_poly.pdbx_seq_one_letter_code
_entity_poly.pdbx_strand_id
1 'polypeptide(L)'
;MSAANKATLVLLKGNDCPLCTTMQDELKAVQASLGFALYELNISEHPELQEPYRLRIPYLFVEGRPFAKGRLDPAKLKRRLFWNRIGFQKGPLPAPVNTALSRAFESFNTEDSTKSD
;
A
#
# COMPACT_ATOMS: atom_id res chain seq x y z
N MET A 1 -12.92 16.03 15.29
CA MET A 1 -13.51 14.89 14.55
C MET A 1 -12.49 13.78 14.56
N SER A 2 -12.78 12.67 15.24
CA SER A 2 -11.82 11.58 15.52
C SER A 2 -11.11 11.09 14.25
N ALA A 3 -9.79 11.01 14.31
CA ALA A 3 -8.99 10.17 13.44
C ALA A 3 -9.38 8.70 13.73
N ALA A 4 -10.52 8.26 13.18
CA ALA A 4 -10.80 6.85 13.09
C ALA A 4 -9.63 6.24 12.31
N ASN A 5 -8.81 5.43 12.97
CA ASN A 5 -7.63 4.80 12.39
C ASN A 5 -8.04 4.13 11.07
N LYS A 6 -7.75 4.80 9.96
CA LYS A 6 -8.02 4.28 8.62
C LYS A 6 -7.10 3.09 8.42
N ALA A 7 -7.61 2.04 7.79
CA ALA A 7 -6.75 0.92 7.48
C ALA A 7 -5.63 1.38 6.53
N THR A 8 -4.41 0.87 6.69
CA THR A 8 -3.26 1.20 5.84
C THR A 8 -3.00 0.08 4.85
N LEU A 9 -3.00 0.43 3.57
CA LEU A 9 -2.68 -0.47 2.47
C LEU A 9 -1.43 0.04 1.74
N VAL A 10 -0.62 -0.90 1.28
CA VAL A 10 0.58 -0.62 0.49
C VAL A 10 0.54 -1.46 -0.77
N LEU A 11 0.53 -0.80 -1.93
CA LEU A 11 0.56 -1.43 -3.25
C LEU A 11 1.96 -1.27 -3.85
N LEU A 12 2.62 -2.39 -4.11
CA LEU A 12 3.85 -2.42 -4.91
C LEU A 12 3.48 -2.56 -6.39
N LYS A 13 3.94 -1.61 -7.21
CA LYS A 13 3.70 -1.55 -8.66
C LYS A 13 5.00 -1.36 -9.46
N GLY A 14 4.92 -1.50 -10.78
CA GLY A 14 5.99 -1.07 -11.71
C GLY A 14 5.50 0.02 -12.66
N ASN A 15 6.39 0.57 -13.49
CA ASN A 15 6.08 1.60 -14.49
C ASN A 15 5.08 1.15 -15.56
N ASP A 16 5.33 0.00 -16.19
CA ASP A 16 4.54 -0.50 -17.32
C ASP A 16 3.81 -1.80 -16.96
N CYS A 17 2.78 -1.68 -16.12
CA CYS A 17 2.11 -2.83 -15.53
C CYS A 17 0.57 -2.70 -15.67
N PRO A 18 -0.04 -3.28 -16.72
CA PRO A 18 -1.49 -3.25 -16.91
C PRO A 18 -2.28 -3.84 -15.73
N LEU A 19 -1.76 -4.92 -15.12
CA LEU A 19 -2.35 -5.52 -13.93
C LEU A 19 -2.35 -4.57 -12.73
N CYS A 20 -1.35 -3.70 -12.63
CA CYS A 20 -1.25 -2.73 -11.56
C CYS A 20 -2.36 -1.68 -11.68
N THR A 21 -2.63 -1.19 -12.90
CA THR A 21 -3.78 -0.30 -13.17
C THR A 21 -5.11 -0.96 -12.79
N THR A 22 -5.32 -2.23 -13.18
CA THR A 22 -6.54 -2.97 -12.79
C THR A 22 -6.70 -3.04 -11.26
N MET A 23 -5.64 -3.39 -10.53
CA MET A 23 -5.70 -3.47 -9.07
C MET A 23 -5.92 -2.09 -8.43
N GLN A 24 -5.35 -1.01 -8.98
CA GLN A 24 -5.59 0.36 -8.51
C GLN A 24 -7.06 0.75 -8.66
N ASP A 25 -7.69 0.46 -9.80
CA ASP A 25 -9.10 0.80 -10.04
C ASP A 25 -10.03 0.03 -9.09
N GLU A 26 -9.74 -1.26 -8.89
CA GLU A 26 -10.46 -2.08 -7.90
C GLU A 26 -10.28 -1.53 -6.47
N LEU A 27 -9.06 -1.12 -6.11
CA LEU A 27 -8.80 -0.50 -4.80
C LEU A 27 -9.56 0.81 -4.63
N LYS A 28 -9.57 1.69 -5.63
CA LYS A 28 -10.33 2.96 -5.60
C LYS A 28 -11.82 2.70 -5.37
N ALA A 29 -12.40 1.72 -6.06
CA ALA A 29 -13.79 1.34 -5.88
C ALA A 29 -14.10 0.87 -4.44
N VAL A 30 -13.21 0.08 -3.83
CA VAL A 30 -13.37 -0.34 -2.42
C VAL A 30 -13.11 0.83 -1.46
N GLN A 31 -12.14 1.70 -1.76
CA GLN A 31 -11.78 2.86 -0.95
C GLN A 31 -12.95 3.82 -0.79
N ALA A 32 -13.68 4.08 -1.89
CA ALA A 32 -14.89 4.89 -1.89
C ALA A 32 -15.99 4.34 -0.94
N SER A 33 -16.02 3.02 -0.71
CA SER A 33 -17.02 2.38 0.14
C SER A 33 -16.62 2.27 1.62
N LEU A 34 -15.34 1.97 1.90
CA LEU A 34 -14.89 1.58 3.24
C LEU A 34 -13.90 2.54 3.90
N GLY A 35 -13.26 3.43 3.13
CA GLY A 35 -12.29 4.40 3.63
C GLY A 35 -11.02 3.77 4.21
N PHE A 36 -9.93 3.82 3.46
CA PHE A 36 -8.59 3.42 3.91
C PHE A 36 -7.51 4.33 3.31
N ALA A 37 -6.32 4.32 3.90
CA ALA A 37 -5.14 4.96 3.33
C ALA A 37 -4.45 3.97 2.36
N LEU A 38 -4.16 4.43 1.14
CA LEU A 38 -3.44 3.65 0.13
C LEU A 38 -2.12 4.35 -0.17
N TYR A 39 -1.02 3.62 -0.02
CA TYR A 39 0.31 4.05 -0.41
C TYR A 39 0.78 3.21 -1.60
N GLU A 40 1.25 3.87 -2.64
CA GLU A 40 1.74 3.23 -3.84
C GLU A 40 3.25 3.38 -3.93
N LEU A 41 3.96 2.26 -4.07
CA LEU A 41 5.41 2.25 -4.24
C LEU A 41 5.77 1.64 -5.58
N ASN A 42 6.59 2.37 -6.33
CA ASN A 42 7.13 1.89 -7.59
C ASN A 42 8.42 1.12 -7.34
N ILE A 43 8.41 -0.19 -7.57
CA ILE A 43 9.59 -1.02 -7.31
C ILE A 43 10.78 -0.63 -8.19
N SER A 44 10.56 0.03 -9.31
CA SER A 44 11.63 0.52 -10.19
C SER A 44 12.48 1.61 -9.53
N GLU A 45 11.90 2.37 -8.59
CA GLU A 45 12.58 3.45 -7.86
C GLU A 45 13.26 2.95 -6.57
N HIS A 46 13.00 1.70 -6.16
CA HIS A 46 13.48 1.12 -4.92
C HIS A 46 14.23 -0.20 -5.20
N PRO A 47 15.57 -0.18 -5.32
CA PRO A 47 16.38 -1.36 -5.58
C PRO A 47 16.10 -2.52 -4.60
N GLU A 48 15.86 -2.21 -3.33
CA GLU A 48 15.53 -3.17 -2.26
C GLU A 48 14.21 -3.94 -2.51
N LEU A 49 13.33 -3.44 -3.37
CA LEU A 49 12.06 -4.08 -3.73
C LEU A 49 12.14 -4.86 -5.04
N GLN A 50 13.14 -4.63 -5.88
CA GLN A 50 13.20 -5.24 -7.21
C GLN A 50 13.36 -6.77 -7.13
N GLU A 51 14.40 -7.26 -6.46
CA GLU A 51 14.67 -8.70 -6.39
C GLU A 51 13.50 -9.51 -5.78
N PRO A 52 12.93 -9.14 -4.61
CA PRO A 52 11.85 -9.93 -4.01
C PRO A 52 10.48 -9.78 -4.69
N TYR A 53 10.20 -8.69 -5.41
CA TYR A 53 8.85 -8.38 -5.90
C TYR A 53 8.70 -8.16 -7.40
N ARG A 54 9.77 -8.07 -8.20
CA ARG A 54 9.68 -7.81 -9.66
C ARG A 54 8.79 -8.79 -10.43
N LEU A 55 8.74 -10.06 -10.02
CA LEU A 55 7.89 -11.09 -10.64
C LEU A 55 6.55 -11.29 -9.90
N ARG A 56 6.25 -10.44 -8.91
CA ARG A 56 5.09 -10.58 -8.03
C ARG A 56 4.17 -9.36 -8.08
N ILE A 57 4.55 -8.30 -8.79
CA ILE A 57 3.73 -7.11 -8.97
C ILE A 57 2.48 -7.39 -9.83
N PRO A 58 1.35 -6.73 -9.56
CA PRO A 58 1.09 -5.90 -8.38
C PRO A 58 1.03 -6.74 -7.10
N TYR A 59 1.61 -6.23 -6.01
CA TYR A 59 1.60 -6.90 -4.71
C TYR A 59 1.01 -5.98 -3.65
N LEU A 60 -0.02 -6.44 -2.96
CA LEU A 60 -0.77 -5.65 -1.98
C LEU A 60 -0.55 -6.16 -0.57
N PHE A 61 -0.25 -5.22 0.33
CA PHE A 61 -0.24 -5.41 1.77
C PHE A 61 -1.43 -4.69 2.40
N VAL A 62 -2.02 -5.30 3.43
CA VAL A 62 -3.08 -4.71 4.26
C VAL A 62 -2.64 -4.80 5.71
N GLU A 63 -2.52 -3.66 6.40
CA GLU A 63 -2.08 -3.59 7.81
C GLU A 63 -0.80 -4.40 8.06
N GLY A 64 0.18 -4.20 7.18
CA GLY A 64 1.47 -4.87 7.23
C GLY A 64 1.54 -6.30 6.73
N ARG A 65 0.40 -6.94 6.43
CA ARG A 65 0.37 -8.34 6.02
C ARG A 65 0.20 -8.49 4.51
N PRO A 66 0.92 -9.42 3.87
CA PRO A 66 0.62 -9.83 2.51
C PRO A 66 -0.85 -10.16 2.33
N PHE A 67 -1.45 -9.63 1.27
CA PHE A 67 -2.88 -9.82 1.01
C PHE A 67 -3.15 -10.40 -0.37
N ALA A 68 -2.61 -9.79 -1.42
CA ALA A 68 -2.85 -10.23 -2.80
C ALA A 68 -1.62 -10.02 -3.68
N LYS A 69 -1.52 -10.84 -4.73
CA LYS A 69 -0.55 -10.70 -5.82
C LYS A 69 -1.25 -10.88 -7.16
N GLY A 70 -0.90 -10.09 -8.16
CA GLY A 70 -1.43 -10.19 -9.52
C GLY A 70 -2.85 -9.65 -9.70
N ARG A 71 -3.83 -10.24 -8.99
CA ARG A 71 -5.24 -9.81 -9.02
C ARG A 71 -5.76 -9.59 -7.61
N LEU A 72 -6.62 -8.59 -7.46
CA LEU A 72 -7.33 -8.33 -6.22
C LEU A 72 -8.72 -8.98 -6.28
N ASP A 73 -9.15 -9.52 -5.16
CA ASP A 73 -10.53 -9.95 -4.93
C ASP A 73 -11.17 -8.91 -3.99
N PRO A 74 -12.04 -8.02 -4.51
CA PRO A 74 -12.63 -6.95 -3.72
C PRO A 74 -13.44 -7.48 -2.53
N ALA A 75 -14.09 -8.65 -2.65
CA ALA A 75 -14.88 -9.23 -1.57
C ALA A 75 -13.98 -9.72 -0.42
N LYS A 76 -12.85 -10.38 -0.75
CA LYS A 76 -11.85 -10.76 0.27
C LYS A 76 -11.26 -9.53 0.95
N LEU A 77 -11.02 -8.44 0.21
CA LEU A 77 -10.46 -7.22 0.79
C LEU A 77 -11.44 -6.58 1.76
N LYS A 78 -12.70 -6.41 1.36
CA LYS A 78 -13.77 -5.91 2.23
C LYS A 78 -13.86 -6.73 3.51
N ARG A 79 -13.81 -8.07 3.39
CA ARG A 79 -13.82 -8.97 4.55
C ARG A 79 -12.60 -8.77 5.46
N ARG A 80 -11.39 -8.68 4.89
CA ARG A 80 -10.16 -8.41 5.67
C ARG A 80 -10.25 -7.08 6.42
N LEU A 81 -10.72 -6.02 5.77
CA LEU A 81 -10.89 -4.71 6.39
C LEU A 81 -11.93 -4.71 7.50
N PHE A 82 -13.03 -5.45 7.32
CA PHE A 82 -14.02 -5.67 8.36
C PHE A 82 -13.40 -6.33 9.60
N TRP A 83 -12.66 -7.44 9.43
CA TRP A 83 -12.00 -8.15 10.53
C TRP A 83 -10.95 -7.29 11.25
N ASN A 84 -10.24 -6.43 10.52
CA ASN A 84 -9.25 -5.52 11.12
C ASN A 84 -9.93 -4.46 12.01
N ARG A 85 -11.10 -3.96 11.61
CA ARG A 85 -11.88 -2.98 12.38
C ARG A 85 -12.39 -3.54 13.70
N ILE A 86 -12.63 -4.85 13.77
CA ILE A 86 -13.02 -5.57 14.99
C ILE A 86 -11.83 -6.18 15.74
N GLY A 87 -10.59 -5.82 15.39
CA GLY A 87 -9.39 -6.11 16.17
C GLY A 87 -8.74 -7.47 15.95
N PHE A 88 -9.12 -8.22 14.91
CA PHE A 88 -8.77 -9.65 14.82
C PHE A 88 -7.42 -9.95 14.11
N GLN A 89 -6.82 -9.00 13.39
CA GLN A 89 -5.65 -9.26 12.53
C GLN A 89 -4.80 -7.98 12.23
N LYS A 90 -3.65 -7.78 12.89
CA LYS A 90 -2.61 -6.82 12.45
C LYS A 90 -1.21 -7.46 12.52
N GLY A 91 -0.25 -7.00 11.71
CA GLY A 91 1.15 -7.47 11.78
C GLY A 91 2.11 -6.43 11.22
N PRO A 92 3.42 -6.50 11.53
CA PRO A 92 4.39 -5.57 10.96
C PRO A 92 4.58 -5.81 9.46
N LEU A 93 4.82 -4.74 8.71
CA LEU A 93 5.27 -4.83 7.32
C LEU A 93 6.60 -5.59 7.25
N PRO A 94 6.88 -6.33 6.16
CA PRO A 94 8.22 -6.86 5.93
C PRO A 94 9.23 -5.71 5.89
N ALA A 95 10.43 -5.94 6.47
CA ALA A 95 11.51 -4.96 6.54
C ALA A 95 11.77 -4.17 5.25
N PRO A 96 11.92 -4.80 4.06
CA PRO A 96 12.20 -4.03 2.83
C PRO A 96 11.06 -3.08 2.45
N VAL A 97 9.80 -3.45 2.74
CA VAL A 97 8.64 -2.58 2.48
C VAL A 97 8.60 -1.44 3.49
N ASN A 98 8.88 -1.73 4.76
CA ASN A 98 8.93 -0.71 5.80
C ASN A 98 10.03 0.33 5.49
N THR A 99 11.21 -0.10 5.09
CA THR A 99 12.32 0.78 4.69
C THR A 99 11.96 1.64 3.47
N ALA A 100 11.37 1.04 2.43
CA ALA A 100 10.98 1.79 1.23
C ALA A 100 9.92 2.86 1.54
N LEU A 101 8.93 2.55 2.41
CA LEU A 101 7.95 3.53 2.87
C LEU A 101 8.59 4.68 3.65
N SER A 102 9.52 4.39 4.58
CA SER A 102 10.22 5.43 5.32
C SER A 102 10.98 6.36 4.40
N ARG A 103 11.71 5.82 3.40
CA ARG A 103 12.39 6.63 2.38
C ARG A 103 11.44 7.47 1.55
N ALA A 104 10.34 6.87 1.07
CA ALA A 104 9.33 7.60 0.31
C ALA A 104 8.70 8.74 1.14
N PHE A 105 8.51 8.53 2.44
CA PHE A 105 7.97 9.53 3.36
C PHE A 105 8.98 10.64 3.69
N GLU A 106 10.26 10.32 3.83
CA GLU A 106 11.34 11.30 4.03
C GLU A 106 11.51 12.23 2.83
N SER A 107 11.48 11.68 1.60
CA SER A 107 11.51 12.47 0.37
C SER A 107 10.36 13.47 0.28
N PHE A 108 9.15 13.06 0.72
CA PHE A 108 7.97 13.91 0.74
C PHE A 108 8.08 15.08 1.74
N ASN A 109 8.82 14.92 2.84
CA ASN A 109 9.02 15.98 3.84
C ASN A 109 10.22 16.90 3.52
N THR A 110 11.11 16.48 2.63
CA THR A 110 12.29 17.29 2.26
C THR A 110 11.90 18.48 1.36
N GLU A 111 10.77 18.40 0.65
CA GLU A 111 10.23 19.49 -0.17
C GLU A 111 9.52 20.59 0.65
N ASP A 112 9.16 20.34 1.92
CA ASP A 112 8.52 21.33 2.80
C ASP A 112 9.52 22.17 3.62
N SER A 113 10.84 21.92 3.44
CA SER A 113 11.90 22.58 4.21
C SER A 113 12.58 23.76 3.49
N THR A 114 12.10 24.17 2.30
CA THR A 114 12.66 25.30 1.54
C THR A 114 11.64 26.41 1.30
N LYS A 115 11.08 26.97 2.38
CA LYS A 115 10.47 28.30 2.33
C LYS A 115 10.59 29.04 3.66
N SER A 116 11.43 30.10 3.62
CA SER A 116 11.54 31.23 4.57
C SER A 116 12.08 30.86 5.97
N ASP A 117 13.19 31.42 6.46
CA ASP A 117 13.82 32.74 6.24
C ASP A 117 15.36 32.68 6.21
#